data_AF-A0A7S3KNE5-F1
#
_entry.id   AF-A0A7S3KNE5-F1
#
_cell.length_a   1.000
_cell.length_b   1.000
_cell.length_c   1.000
_cell.angle_alpha   90.00
_cell.angle_beta   90.00
_cell.angle_gamma   90.00
#
_symmetry.space_group_name_H-M   'P 1'
#
loop_
_entity.id
_entity.type
_entity.pdbx_description
1 polymer ?
#
loop_
_entity_poly.entity_id
_entity_poly.type
_entity_poly.pdbx_seq_one_letter_code
_entity_poly.pdbx_strand_id
1 'polypeptide(L)'
;LNKDAYIEVIKSLKINGENAQISWVQQESAWCIASKNVGILANRVEDLKKYSHGEGSRYKYALKIAYCWFKIIKKLGGKKISFAKLQKTLSGKTLVGEYVGNQKEQHIVKYNKETIIFYAVTENNSSKNCLLPEESYKIFKEFDLECAPVETI
;
A
#
# COMPACT_ATOMS: atom_id res chain seq x y z
N LEU A 1 18.73 29.88 -11.47
CA LEU A 1 18.12 28.67 -12.06
C LEU A 1 19.15 28.08 -13.02
N ASN A 2 19.60 26.85 -12.77
CA ASN A 2 20.53 26.15 -13.67
C ASN A 2 19.89 26.04 -15.05
N LYS A 3 20.66 26.30 -16.11
CA LYS A 3 20.18 26.38 -17.50
C LYS A 3 19.73 25.03 -18.10
N ASP A 4 19.90 23.93 -17.36
CA ASP A 4 19.60 22.57 -17.82
C ASP A 4 18.56 21.84 -16.95
N ALA A 5 17.68 22.57 -16.25
CA ALA A 5 16.58 21.93 -15.52
C ALA A 5 15.51 21.44 -16.51
N TYR A 6 15.34 20.13 -16.64
CA TYR A 6 14.19 19.52 -17.32
C TYR A 6 13.13 19.12 -16.30
N ILE A 7 11.87 19.24 -16.71
CA ILE A 7 10.70 18.81 -15.95
C ILE A 7 10.13 17.61 -16.68
N GLU A 8 10.05 16.47 -16.00
CA GLU A 8 9.34 15.29 -16.50
C GLU A 8 7.95 15.25 -15.88
N VAL A 9 6.93 15.04 -16.73
CA VAL A 9 5.54 14.88 -16.29
C VAL A 9 5.12 13.44 -16.53
N ILE A 10 4.78 12.75 -15.44
CA ILE A 10 4.37 11.36 -15.47
C ILE A 10 2.86 11.29 -15.29
N LYS A 11 2.19 10.58 -16.20
CA LYS A 11 0.75 10.32 -16.11
C LYS A 11 0.49 8.94 -15.56
N SER A 12 -0.33 8.87 -14.52
CA SER A 12 -0.77 7.61 -13.91
C SER A 12 -2.30 7.50 -13.95
N LEU A 13 -2.79 6.26 -13.98
CA LEU A 13 -4.22 6.02 -13.83
C LEU A 13 -4.66 6.29 -12.40
N LYS A 14 -5.68 7.16 -12.23
CA LYS A 14 -6.33 7.36 -10.93
C LYS A 14 -7.20 6.15 -10.59
N ILE A 15 -6.73 5.33 -9.66
CA ILE A 15 -7.50 4.20 -9.13
C ILE A 15 -8.67 4.72 -8.27
N ASN A 16 -9.82 4.05 -8.34
CA ASN A 16 -11.05 4.44 -7.65
C ASN A 16 -11.37 3.42 -6.55
N GLY A 17 -10.69 3.54 -5.42
CA GLY A 17 -10.87 2.67 -4.27
C GLY A 17 -10.91 3.43 -2.96
N GLU A 18 -10.62 2.69 -1.88
CA GLU A 18 -10.37 3.24 -0.56
C GLU A 18 -8.87 3.38 -0.31
N ASN A 19 -8.44 4.54 0.18
CA ASN A 19 -7.03 4.78 0.44
C ASN A 19 -6.44 3.73 1.39
N ALA A 20 -5.31 3.14 0.98
CA ALA A 20 -4.57 2.13 1.72
C ALA A 20 -3.12 2.56 1.91
N GLN A 21 -2.63 2.48 3.13
CA GLN A 21 -1.26 2.84 3.51
C GLN A 21 -0.65 1.69 4.31
N ILE A 22 0.54 1.24 3.91
CA ILE A 22 1.17 0.06 4.49
C ILE A 22 2.64 0.34 4.81
N SER A 23 3.05 0.11 6.06
CA SER A 23 4.42 0.33 6.51
C SER A 23 4.87 -0.82 7.41
N TRP A 24 6.15 -1.18 7.35
CA TRP A 24 6.75 -2.07 8.34
C TRP A 24 7.32 -1.25 9.50
N VAL A 25 6.87 -1.54 10.72
CA VAL A 25 7.36 -0.89 11.94
C VAL A 25 8.34 -1.83 12.63
N GLN A 26 9.64 -1.56 12.44
CA GLN A 26 10.70 -2.46 12.90
C GLN A 26 10.70 -2.63 14.43
N GLN A 27 10.46 -1.55 15.19
CA GLN A 27 10.44 -1.56 16.65
C GLN A 27 9.39 -2.52 17.20
N GLU A 28 8.23 -2.57 16.55
CA GLU A 28 7.09 -3.40 16.97
C GLU A 28 7.08 -4.77 16.31
N SER A 29 8.00 -5.02 15.36
CA SER A 29 8.00 -6.20 14.50
C SER A 29 6.60 -6.48 13.93
N ALA A 30 5.95 -5.43 13.42
CA ALA A 30 4.56 -5.48 12.96
C ALA A 30 4.32 -4.57 11.76
N TRP A 31 3.24 -4.85 11.02
CA TRP A 31 2.74 -3.99 9.96
C TRP A 31 1.84 -2.91 10.54
N CYS A 32 2.14 -1.65 10.24
CA CYS A 32 1.18 -0.57 10.33
C CYS A 32 0.37 -0.54 9.04
N ILE A 33 -0.94 -0.76 9.14
CA ILE A 33 -1.86 -0.85 8.01
C ILE A 33 -2.96 0.17 8.25
N ALA A 34 -3.12 1.13 7.35
CA ALA A 34 -4.03 2.23 7.56
C ALA A 34 -4.95 2.46 6.35
N SER A 35 -6.14 2.94 6.70
CA SER A 35 -7.02 3.69 5.81
C SER A 35 -6.67 5.18 5.91
N LYS A 36 -7.43 6.05 5.25
CA LYS A 36 -7.21 7.51 5.29
C LYS A 36 -7.06 8.11 6.69
N ASN A 37 -7.84 7.65 7.67
CA ASN A 37 -7.96 8.31 8.98
C ASN A 37 -7.64 7.40 10.18
N VAL A 38 -7.39 6.11 9.94
CA VAL A 38 -7.25 5.11 10.99
C VAL A 38 -6.23 4.07 10.57
N GLY A 39 -5.27 3.81 11.45
CA GLY A 39 -4.28 2.73 11.34
C GLY A 39 -4.53 1.61 12.34
N ILE A 40 -4.06 0.42 11.99
CA ILE A 40 -3.98 -0.76 12.85
C ILE A 40 -2.54 -1.29 12.84
N LEU A 41 -2.13 -1.89 13.95
CA LEU A 41 -0.83 -2.53 14.08
C LEU A 41 -1.04 -4.04 14.22
N ALA A 42 -0.50 -4.82 13.29
CA ALA A 42 -0.67 -6.27 13.26
C ALA A 42 0.56 -6.96 12.68
N ASN A 43 1.05 -8.01 13.33
CA ASN A 43 2.11 -8.85 12.77
C ASN A 43 1.50 -10.00 11.96
N ARG A 44 0.34 -10.50 12.40
CA ARG A 44 -0.37 -11.62 11.76
C ARG A 44 -1.87 -11.36 11.70
N VAL A 45 -2.56 -12.15 10.87
CA VAL A 45 -4.00 -11.99 10.62
C VAL A 45 -4.84 -12.18 11.90
N GLU A 46 -4.37 -12.96 12.86
CA GLU A 46 -5.05 -13.19 14.14
C GLU A 46 -5.09 -11.92 15.00
N ASP A 47 -4.12 -11.02 14.86
CA ASP A 47 -4.06 -9.77 15.63
C ASP A 47 -5.22 -8.83 15.24
N LEU A 48 -5.81 -9.01 14.06
CA LEU A 48 -6.93 -8.21 13.56
C LEU A 48 -8.21 -8.37 14.40
N LYS A 49 -8.33 -9.48 15.14
CA LYS A 49 -9.45 -9.72 16.06
C LYS A 49 -9.55 -8.61 17.12
N LYS A 50 -8.43 -8.01 17.51
CA LYS A 50 -8.36 -6.92 18.51
C LYS A 50 -9.13 -5.67 18.08
N TYR A 51 -9.34 -5.47 16.77
CA TYR A 51 -9.99 -4.29 16.21
C TYR A 51 -11.42 -4.57 15.72
N SER A 52 -11.85 -5.83 15.80
CA SER A 52 -13.14 -6.31 15.30
C SER A 52 -14.26 -6.03 16.31
N HIS A 53 -14.57 -4.75 16.51
CA HIS A 53 -15.62 -4.30 17.43
C HIS A 53 -16.93 -4.00 16.67
N GLY A 54 -17.71 -5.05 16.35
CA GLY A 54 -19.08 -4.91 15.83
C GLY A 54 -19.24 -4.13 14.52
N GLU A 55 -20.50 -3.97 14.10
CA GLU A 55 -20.86 -3.08 12.98
C GLU A 55 -20.64 -1.61 13.38
N GLY A 56 -20.11 -0.80 12.46
CA GLY A 56 -19.83 0.63 12.73
C GLY A 56 -18.46 0.93 13.33
N SER A 57 -17.60 -0.06 13.52
CA SER A 57 -16.21 0.17 13.96
C SER A 57 -15.48 1.15 13.05
N ARG A 58 -14.80 2.15 13.64
CA ARG A 58 -13.92 3.08 12.92
C ARG A 58 -12.78 2.37 12.17
N TYR A 59 -12.49 1.11 12.52
CA TYR A 59 -11.48 0.28 11.88
C TYR A 59 -12.00 -0.50 10.67
N LYS A 60 -13.28 -0.34 10.27
CA LYS A 60 -13.92 -1.12 9.17
C LYS A 60 -13.04 -1.23 7.92
N TYR A 61 -12.55 -0.11 7.38
CA TYR A 61 -11.73 -0.12 6.18
C TYR A 61 -10.29 -0.58 6.44
N ALA A 62 -9.66 -0.12 7.53
CA ALA A 62 -8.32 -0.56 7.90
C ALA A 62 -8.25 -2.10 8.07
N LEU A 63 -9.29 -2.71 8.65
CA LEU A 63 -9.43 -4.17 8.75
C LEU A 63 -9.51 -4.84 7.38
N LYS A 64 -10.36 -4.35 6.48
CA LYS A 64 -10.49 -4.90 5.11
C LYS A 64 -9.16 -4.81 4.36
N ILE A 65 -8.49 -3.66 4.43
CA ILE A 65 -7.17 -3.44 3.85
C ILE A 65 -6.15 -4.41 4.46
N ALA A 66 -6.16 -4.61 5.78
CA ALA A 66 -5.23 -5.51 6.44
C ALA A 66 -5.44 -6.97 6.07
N TYR A 67 -6.68 -7.45 6.02
CA TYR A 67 -6.98 -8.78 5.50
C TYR A 67 -6.48 -8.94 4.06
N CYS A 68 -6.69 -7.93 3.21
CA CYS A 68 -6.18 -7.93 1.84
C CYS A 68 -4.65 -7.97 1.79
N TRP A 69 -3.98 -7.15 2.60
CA TRP A 69 -2.53 -7.11 2.70
C TRP A 69 -1.93 -8.45 3.16
N PHE A 70 -2.50 -9.09 4.18
CA PHE A 70 -2.04 -10.41 4.61
C PHE A 70 -2.27 -11.51 3.54
N LYS A 71 -3.33 -11.41 2.73
CA LYS A 71 -3.51 -12.29 1.55
C LYS A 71 -2.42 -12.05 0.50
N ILE A 72 -2.07 -10.80 0.23
CA ILE A 72 -0.97 -10.42 -0.69
C ILE A 72 0.34 -11.01 -0.17
N ILE A 73 0.70 -10.70 1.07
CA ILE A 73 1.91 -11.21 1.74
C ILE A 73 2.00 -12.75 1.68
N LYS A 74 0.90 -13.45 1.98
CA LYS A 74 0.85 -14.92 1.90
C LYS A 74 1.16 -15.43 0.49
N LYS A 75 0.65 -14.75 -0.54
CA LYS A 75 0.93 -15.07 -1.95
C LYS A 75 2.39 -14.82 -2.32
N LEU A 76 2.99 -13.74 -1.82
CA LEU A 76 4.42 -13.44 -2.06
C LEU A 76 5.33 -14.53 -1.49
N GLY A 77 4.99 -15.08 -0.32
CA GLY A 77 5.71 -16.21 0.26
C GLY A 77 5.71 -17.46 -0.62
N GLY A 78 4.61 -17.74 -1.33
CA GLY A 78 4.56 -18.81 -2.34
C GLY A 78 5.44 -18.57 -3.56
N LYS A 79 5.79 -17.31 -3.84
CA LYS A 79 6.66 -16.89 -4.97
C LYS A 79 8.15 -16.82 -4.61
N LYS A 80 8.55 -17.31 -3.42
CA LYS A 80 9.93 -17.23 -2.88
C LYS A 80 10.47 -15.80 -2.75
N ILE A 81 9.59 -14.80 -2.61
CA ILE A 81 10.01 -13.43 -2.31
C ILE A 81 10.40 -13.34 -0.83
N SER A 82 11.56 -12.76 -0.55
CA SER A 82 12.09 -12.65 0.82
C SER A 82 11.32 -11.62 1.64
N PHE A 83 10.57 -12.09 2.64
CA PHE A 83 9.88 -11.25 3.61
C PHE A 83 10.83 -10.32 4.36
N ALA A 84 11.99 -10.83 4.78
CA ALA A 84 13.01 -10.04 5.45
C ALA A 84 13.51 -8.91 4.55
N LYS A 85 13.65 -9.15 3.24
CA LYS A 85 14.01 -8.12 2.26
C LYS A 85 12.91 -7.08 2.14
N LEU A 86 11.64 -7.50 2.01
CA LEU A 86 10.50 -6.59 1.94
C LEU A 86 10.42 -5.69 3.18
N GLN A 87 10.47 -6.28 4.37
CA GLN A 87 10.46 -5.57 5.65
C GLN A 87 11.62 -4.58 5.76
N LYS A 88 12.82 -4.99 5.33
CA LYS A 88 14.00 -4.11 5.31
C LYS A 88 13.82 -2.95 4.32
N THR A 89 13.33 -3.21 3.11
CA THR A 89 13.10 -2.16 2.10
C THR A 89 12.06 -1.15 2.57
N LEU A 90 11.01 -1.63 3.24
CA LEU A 90 9.92 -0.82 3.76
C LEU A 90 10.17 -0.23 5.15
N SER A 91 11.32 -0.52 5.77
CA SER A 91 11.68 0.12 7.05
C SER A 91 11.85 1.62 6.83
N GLY A 92 11.04 2.42 7.54
CA GLY A 92 10.97 3.87 7.39
C GLY A 92 10.25 4.36 6.14
N LYS A 93 9.55 3.48 5.40
CA LYS A 93 8.75 3.85 4.22
C LYS A 93 7.31 3.39 4.36
N THR A 94 6.42 4.05 3.62
CA THR A 94 5.01 3.70 3.52
C THR A 94 4.64 3.50 2.07
N LEU A 95 4.11 2.31 1.75
CA LEU A 95 3.45 2.05 0.48
C LEU A 95 2.09 2.74 0.50
N VAL A 96 1.75 3.45 -0.56
CA VAL A 96 0.45 4.11 -0.73
C VAL A 96 -0.26 3.53 -1.94
N GLY A 97 -1.51 3.15 -1.76
CA GLY A 97 -2.34 2.53 -2.78
C GLY A 97 -3.83 2.73 -2.54
N GLU A 98 -4.62 2.07 -3.37
CA GLU A 98 -6.07 2.02 -3.29
C GLU A 98 -6.53 0.57 -3.12
N TYR A 99 -7.30 0.30 -2.07
CA TYR A 99 -8.01 -0.95 -1.88
C TYR A 99 -9.27 -0.96 -2.74
N VAL A 100 -9.38 -1.98 -3.60
CA VAL A 100 -10.41 -2.06 -4.64
C VAL A 100 -11.06 -3.46 -4.68
N GLY A 101 -12.15 -3.59 -5.43
CA GLY A 101 -12.74 -4.88 -5.79
C GLY A 101 -13.64 -5.54 -4.75
N ASN A 102 -13.84 -4.90 -3.59
CA ASN A 102 -14.87 -5.32 -2.65
C ASN A 102 -16.26 -5.04 -3.22
N GLN A 103 -16.96 -6.07 -3.69
CA GLN A 103 -18.28 -5.94 -4.36
C GLN A 103 -19.34 -5.24 -3.50
N LYS A 104 -19.18 -5.22 -2.17
CA LYS A 104 -20.12 -4.57 -1.24
C LYS A 104 -19.83 -3.08 -1.00
N GLU A 105 -18.67 -2.59 -1.41
CA GLU A 105 -18.22 -1.22 -1.17
C GLU A 105 -17.54 -0.64 -2.42
N GLN A 106 -18.00 -1.04 -3.62
CA GLN A 106 -17.46 -0.46 -4.84
C GLN A 106 -17.93 0.98 -4.97
N HIS A 107 -17.02 1.81 -5.45
CA HIS A 107 -17.30 3.18 -5.81
C HIS A 107 -17.97 3.20 -7.20
N ILE A 108 -17.38 3.89 -8.17
CA ILE A 108 -17.92 4.07 -9.52
C ILE A 108 -17.38 3.00 -10.46
N VAL A 109 -16.07 2.69 -10.34
CA VAL A 109 -15.40 1.72 -11.22
C VAL A 109 -15.51 0.32 -10.63
N LYS A 110 -15.93 -0.63 -11.47
CA LYS A 110 -16.02 -2.04 -11.10
C LYS A 110 -14.66 -2.71 -11.24
N TYR A 111 -14.17 -3.27 -10.14
CA TYR A 111 -12.99 -4.11 -10.12
C TYR A 111 -13.42 -5.57 -9.90
N ASN A 112 -12.87 -6.48 -10.70
CA ASN A 112 -13.21 -7.90 -10.69
C ASN A 112 -12.51 -8.70 -9.58
N LYS A 113 -11.48 -8.12 -8.96
CA LYS A 113 -10.64 -8.76 -7.95
C LYS A 113 -10.42 -7.81 -6.78
N GLU A 114 -10.61 -8.35 -5.57
CA GLU A 114 -10.23 -7.66 -4.34
C GLU A 114 -8.71 -7.64 -4.19
N THR A 115 -8.10 -6.45 -4.17
CA THR A 115 -6.64 -6.27 -4.11
C THR A 115 -6.30 -4.84 -3.62
N ILE A 116 -5.01 -4.55 -3.47
CA ILE A 116 -4.49 -3.19 -3.29
C ILE A 116 -3.66 -2.85 -4.52
N ILE A 117 -3.98 -1.72 -5.16
CA ILE A 117 -3.22 -1.19 -6.30
C ILE A 117 -2.36 -0.02 -5.80
N PHE A 118 -1.05 -0.22 -5.75
CA PHE A 118 -0.10 0.79 -5.25
C PHE A 118 0.26 1.82 -6.31
N TYR A 119 0.54 3.05 -5.90
CA TYR A 119 0.88 4.13 -6.84
C TYR A 119 2.00 5.04 -6.34
N ALA A 120 2.35 5.02 -5.06
CA ALA A 120 3.45 5.81 -4.51
C ALA A 120 4.11 5.14 -3.30
N VAL A 121 5.33 5.56 -3.00
CA VAL A 121 6.03 5.25 -1.76
C VAL A 121 6.45 6.56 -1.11
N THR A 122 6.21 6.71 0.18
CA THR A 122 6.67 7.86 0.97
C THR A 122 7.74 7.43 1.96
N GLU A 123 8.66 8.34 2.26
CA GLU A 123 9.61 8.17 3.35
C GLU A 123 9.04 8.83 4.61
N ASN A 124 8.96 8.07 5.71
CA ASN A 124 8.22 8.51 6.91
C ASN A 124 8.89 9.70 7.62
N ASN A 125 10.19 9.90 7.41
CA ASN A 125 11.01 10.94 8.04
C ASN A 125 11.81 11.74 7.00
N SER A 126 11.15 12.22 5.94
CA SER A 126 11.79 12.97 4.86
C SER A 126 11.11 14.33 4.68
N SER A 127 11.88 15.32 4.24
CA SER A 127 11.34 16.61 3.80
C SER A 127 10.71 16.54 2.41
N LYS A 128 10.92 15.43 1.68
CA LYS A 128 10.25 15.14 0.41
C LYS A 128 8.87 14.54 0.65
N ASN A 129 7.91 14.88 -0.21
CA ASN A 129 6.54 14.35 -0.12
C ASN A 129 6.47 12.84 -0.40
N CYS A 130 7.20 12.37 -1.41
CA CYS A 130 7.25 10.96 -1.82
C CYS A 130 8.54 10.67 -2.62
N LEU A 131 8.82 9.38 -2.83
CA LEU A 131 9.80 8.94 -3.82
C LEU A 131 9.36 9.33 -5.23
N LEU A 132 10.32 9.43 -6.15
CA LEU A 132 9.99 9.60 -7.56
C LEU A 132 9.17 8.39 -8.06
N PRO A 133 8.26 8.57 -9.04
CA PRO A 133 7.43 7.48 -9.53
C PRO A 133 8.24 6.24 -9.91
N GLU A 134 9.30 6.38 -10.70
CA GLU A 134 10.18 5.29 -11.14
C GLU A 134 10.86 4.55 -9.98
N GLU A 135 11.18 5.23 -8.88
CA GLU A 135 11.71 4.61 -7.66
C GLU A 135 10.62 3.78 -6.97
N SER A 136 9.39 4.32 -6.89
CA SER A 136 8.23 3.60 -6.35
C SER A 136 7.92 2.34 -7.18
N TYR A 137 7.92 2.44 -8.52
CA TYR A 137 7.67 1.31 -9.43
C TYR A 137 8.73 0.23 -9.35
N LYS A 138 10.01 0.60 -9.13
CA LYS A 138 11.07 -0.39 -8.89
C LYS A 138 10.75 -1.25 -7.67
N ILE A 139 10.29 -0.65 -6.57
CA ILE A 139 9.88 -1.37 -5.36
C ILE A 139 8.67 -2.27 -5.67
N PHE A 140 7.63 -1.75 -6.33
CA PHE A 140 6.45 -2.55 -6.62
C PHE A 140 6.78 -3.76 -7.49
N LYS A 141 7.58 -3.56 -8.54
CA LYS A 141 8.01 -4.64 -9.45
C LYS A 141 8.91 -5.65 -8.74
N GLU A 142 9.84 -5.21 -7.89
CA GLU A 142 10.73 -6.08 -7.13
C GLU A 142 9.96 -7.07 -6.24
N PHE A 143 8.86 -6.62 -5.64
CA PHE A 143 8.03 -7.41 -4.73
C PHE A 143 6.74 -7.94 -5.36
N ASP A 144 6.61 -7.86 -6.70
CA ASP A 144 5.43 -8.32 -7.44
C ASP A 144 4.11 -7.75 -6.88
N LEU A 145 4.15 -6.47 -6.48
CA LEU A 145 3.00 -5.72 -6.00
C LEU A 145 2.25 -5.12 -7.19
N GLU A 146 0.93 -5.27 -7.17
CA GLU A 146 0.05 -4.70 -8.18
C GLU A 146 0.08 -3.17 -8.07
N CYS A 147 0.33 -2.47 -9.19
CA CYS A 147 0.50 -1.03 -9.19
C CYS A 147 -0.26 -0.35 -10.33
N ALA A 148 -0.53 0.95 -10.15
CA ALA A 148 -1.26 1.75 -11.12
C ALA A 148 -0.48 1.83 -12.45
N PRO A 149 -1.16 1.68 -13.60
CA PRO A 149 -0.51 1.90 -14.89
C PRO A 149 0.05 3.32 -15.02
N VAL A 150 1.22 3.43 -15.65
CA VAL A 150 1.91 4.69 -15.93
C VAL A 150 2.31 4.80 -17.39
N GLU A 151 2.14 6.00 -17.92
CA GLU A 151 2.59 6.44 -19.24
C GLU A 151 3.54 7.63 -19.07
N THR A 152 4.73 7.55 -19.68
CA THR A 152 5.61 8.72 -19.84
C THR A 152 5.06 9.56 -21.01
N ILE A 153 4.88 10.86 -20.79
CA ILE A 153 4.38 11.81 -21.80
C ILE A 153 5.56 12.53 -22.45
#